data_AF-A0A7V2EWB7-F1
#
_entry.id   AF-A0A7V2EWB7-F1
#
_cell.length_a   1.000
_cell.length_b   1.000
_cell.length_c   1.000
_cell.angle_alpha   90.00
_cell.angle_beta   90.00
_cell.angle_gamma   90.00
#
_symmetry.space_group_name_H-M   'P 1'
#
loop_
_entity.id
_entity.type
_entity.pdbx_description
1 polymer ?
#
loop_
_entity_poly.entity_id
_entity_poly.type
_entity_poly.pdbx_seq_one_letter_code
_entity_poly.pdbx_strand_id
1 'polypeptide(L)'
;MPAPAAERPELHVLIDVSGSMKKTDPENLREPALRLLGDLVPEESRVRLDLFGSRITSVLPASEATPETKRAMRQAAARVRSDEPYTDIPAALDAANGDWGEETARNVILLSDGKVDISPDEAVNARATARLRAEVIPALIDAEVQVHTVALSEGADQAILTEIAERTGGLALSARSNEDLQRVFLALFEATAPRTGVPLVDNRFRVDGSISELTLVVFRAEDADPTRIQIPDGGEIDIEIAGTLADWRWDDSAGRDLITVRDPPAGSWRILAAEDPDNRALVITDLKLAMSGVPSRIFPGEVVDGTLVLTNHGEPIVEPRLTRDIEANVAAHDPQDTVIEALELNDIGADPDVLGGDSRYDFRLRLDGDTGIYTLEG
;
A
#
# COMPACT_ATOMS: atom_id res chain seq x y z
N MET A 1 -9.37 -21.09 16.58
CA MET A 1 -9.71 -20.59 15.24
C MET A 1 -8.43 -20.12 14.59
N PRO A 2 -8.24 -20.26 13.26
CA PRO A 2 -7.08 -19.64 12.62
C PRO A 2 -7.14 -18.13 12.89
N ALA A 3 -5.97 -17.50 13.09
CA ALA A 3 -5.88 -16.04 13.09
C ALA A 3 -6.50 -15.49 11.80
N PRO A 4 -7.07 -14.27 11.82
CA PRO A 4 -7.54 -13.65 10.59
C PRO A 4 -6.37 -13.69 9.59
N ALA A 5 -6.59 -14.36 8.46
CA ALA A 5 -5.67 -14.24 7.34
C ALA A 5 -5.59 -12.75 7.01
N ALA A 6 -4.39 -12.21 6.81
CA ALA A 6 -4.22 -10.83 6.37
C ALA A 6 -5.15 -10.59 5.18
N GLU A 7 -6.13 -9.71 5.37
CA GLU A 7 -7.18 -9.47 4.38
C GLU A 7 -6.53 -9.06 3.07
N ARG A 8 -7.02 -9.64 1.97
CA ARG A 8 -6.40 -9.45 0.67
C ARG A 8 -6.62 -8.01 0.23
N PRO A 9 -5.58 -7.22 -0.11
CA PRO A 9 -5.79 -5.83 -0.49
C PRO A 9 -6.67 -5.71 -1.74
N GLU A 10 -7.71 -4.90 -1.68
CA GLU A 10 -8.53 -4.53 -2.82
C GLU A 10 -8.60 -3.01 -2.95
N LEU A 11 -8.19 -2.53 -4.11
CA LEU A 11 -8.00 -1.11 -4.38
C LEU A 11 -8.90 -0.63 -5.51
N HIS A 12 -9.81 0.28 -5.19
CA HIS A 12 -10.63 0.99 -6.17
C HIS A 12 -10.06 2.40 -6.41
N VAL A 13 -9.56 2.64 -7.60
CA VAL A 13 -8.93 3.91 -7.99
C VAL A 13 -9.93 4.77 -8.75
N LEU A 14 -10.19 5.96 -8.22
CA LEU A 14 -11.07 6.97 -8.81
C LEU A 14 -10.25 8.16 -9.27
N ILE A 15 -10.26 8.43 -10.59
CA ILE A 15 -9.53 9.55 -11.18
C ILE A 15 -10.50 10.58 -11.74
N ASP A 16 -10.40 11.80 -11.23
CA ASP A 16 -11.18 12.94 -11.70
C ASP A 16 -10.73 13.36 -13.12
N VAL A 17 -11.69 13.41 -14.05
CA VAL A 17 -11.51 13.83 -15.45
C VAL A 17 -12.32 15.08 -15.80
N SER A 18 -12.72 15.85 -14.79
CA SER A 18 -13.46 17.09 -14.96
C SER A 18 -12.65 18.22 -15.62
N GLY A 19 -13.36 19.24 -16.11
CA GLY A 19 -12.76 20.38 -16.79
C GLY A 19 -11.91 21.28 -15.89
N SER A 20 -12.16 21.30 -14.57
CA SER A 20 -11.34 22.04 -13.61
C SER A 20 -9.92 21.48 -13.52
N MET A 21 -9.74 20.17 -13.78
CA MET A 21 -8.43 19.50 -13.85
C MET A 21 -7.47 20.14 -14.85
N LYS A 22 -7.94 20.83 -15.89
CA LYS A 22 -7.06 21.58 -16.80
C LYS A 22 -6.29 22.71 -16.11
N LYS A 23 -6.80 23.18 -14.97
CA LYS A 23 -6.20 24.26 -14.16
C LYS A 23 -5.53 23.71 -12.92
N THR A 24 -6.15 22.72 -12.26
CA THR A 24 -5.69 22.13 -11.00
C THR A 24 -4.68 21.00 -11.21
N ASP A 25 -4.53 20.48 -12.43
CA ASP A 25 -3.51 19.49 -12.82
C ASP A 25 -2.97 19.80 -14.23
N PRO A 26 -2.23 20.91 -14.41
CA PRO A 26 -1.77 21.35 -15.73
C PRO A 26 -0.72 20.41 -16.34
N GLU A 27 0.03 19.69 -15.50
CA GLU A 27 1.06 18.72 -15.91
C GLU A 27 0.50 17.31 -16.12
N ASN A 28 -0.80 17.12 -15.90
CA ASN A 28 -1.48 15.84 -15.99
C ASN A 28 -0.86 14.75 -15.09
N LEU A 29 -0.57 15.10 -13.84
CA LEU A 29 -0.06 14.26 -12.75
C LEU A 29 -0.85 12.95 -12.58
N ARG A 30 -2.12 12.92 -12.98
CA ARG A 30 -2.93 11.68 -13.03
C ARG A 30 -2.30 10.57 -13.87
N GLU A 31 -1.59 10.90 -14.95
CA GLU A 31 -0.90 9.92 -15.79
C GLU A 31 0.27 9.22 -15.07
N PRO A 32 1.29 9.93 -14.55
CA PRO A 32 2.37 9.29 -13.80
C PRO A 32 1.85 8.58 -12.54
N ALA A 33 0.81 9.11 -11.87
CA ALA A 33 0.14 8.44 -10.76
C ALA A 33 -0.39 7.05 -11.12
N LEU A 34 -1.17 6.95 -12.21
CA LEU A 34 -1.77 5.68 -12.61
C LEU A 34 -0.72 4.68 -13.10
N ARG A 35 0.37 5.15 -13.73
CA ARG A 35 1.49 4.27 -14.09
C ARG A 35 2.13 3.68 -12.84
N LEU A 36 2.44 4.52 -11.85
CA LEU A 36 3.04 4.11 -10.58
C LEU A 36 2.16 3.09 -9.84
N LEU A 37 0.85 3.33 -9.78
CA LEU A 37 -0.11 2.35 -9.23
C LEU A 37 -0.02 1.00 -9.94
N GLY A 38 -0.02 0.98 -11.27
CA GLY A 38 0.06 -0.27 -12.04
C GLY A 38 1.38 -1.03 -11.85
N ASP A 39 2.44 -0.37 -11.41
CA ASP A 39 3.72 -1.02 -11.13
C ASP A 39 3.85 -1.45 -9.65
N LEU A 40 3.33 -0.68 -8.69
CA LEU A 40 3.48 -0.97 -7.25
C LEU A 40 2.45 -1.95 -6.69
N VAL A 41 1.23 -2.02 -7.23
CA VAL A 41 0.19 -2.93 -6.72
C VAL A 41 0.68 -4.39 -6.70
N PRO A 42 0.59 -5.15 -5.59
CA PRO A 42 0.93 -6.57 -5.53
C PRO A 42 0.07 -7.40 -6.48
N GLU A 43 0.63 -8.48 -7.04
CA GLU A 43 -0.14 -9.34 -7.97
C GLU A 43 -1.28 -10.08 -7.25
N GLU A 44 -1.14 -10.29 -5.95
CA GLU A 44 -2.17 -10.82 -5.08
C GLU A 44 -3.27 -9.80 -4.75
N SER A 45 -3.17 -8.53 -5.14
CA SER A 45 -4.22 -7.56 -4.88
C SER A 45 -5.32 -7.59 -5.95
N ARG A 46 -6.51 -7.12 -5.58
CA ARG A 46 -7.57 -6.81 -6.54
C ARG A 46 -7.57 -5.32 -6.83
N VAL A 47 -7.84 -4.97 -8.08
CA VAL A 47 -7.86 -3.57 -8.55
C VAL A 47 -9.05 -3.29 -9.44
N ARG A 48 -9.59 -2.08 -9.27
CA ARG A 48 -10.58 -1.46 -10.16
C ARG A 48 -10.11 -0.04 -10.48
N LEU A 49 -10.36 0.40 -11.71
CA LEU A 49 -10.04 1.76 -12.14
C LEU A 49 -11.25 2.37 -12.85
N ASP A 50 -11.74 3.48 -12.30
CA ASP A 50 -12.78 4.28 -12.91
C ASP A 50 -12.32 5.73 -13.09
N LEU A 51 -12.73 6.31 -14.22
CA LEU A 51 -12.63 7.75 -14.46
C LEU A 51 -13.98 8.37 -14.16
N PHE A 52 -14.02 9.49 -13.46
CA PHE A 52 -15.28 10.14 -13.11
C PHE A 52 -15.29 11.63 -13.44
N GLY A 53 -16.48 12.11 -13.80
CA GLY A 53 -16.81 13.51 -14.03
C GLY A 53 -18.31 13.66 -13.86
N SER A 54 -19.05 14.04 -14.91
CA SER A 54 -20.53 13.96 -14.91
C SER A 54 -21.03 12.51 -15.06
N ARG A 55 -20.16 11.61 -15.51
CA ARG A 55 -20.43 10.18 -15.67
C ARG A 55 -19.21 9.40 -15.19
N ILE A 56 -19.45 8.14 -14.84
CA ILE A 56 -18.41 7.20 -14.42
C ILE A 56 -18.12 6.28 -15.60
N THR A 57 -16.85 6.24 -16.01
CA THR A 57 -16.37 5.36 -17.07
C THR A 57 -15.46 4.31 -16.45
N SER A 58 -15.91 3.06 -16.44
CA SER A 58 -15.06 1.98 -15.97
C SER A 58 -14.01 1.64 -17.00
N VAL A 59 -12.75 1.82 -16.61
CA VAL A 59 -11.58 1.55 -17.46
C VAL A 59 -11.09 0.13 -17.22
N LEU A 60 -11.09 -0.29 -15.96
CA LEU A 60 -10.75 -1.63 -15.54
C LEU A 60 -11.80 -2.07 -14.50
N PRO A 61 -12.64 -3.07 -14.80
CA PRO A 61 -13.52 -3.66 -13.79
C PRO A 61 -12.68 -4.36 -12.71
N ALA A 62 -13.27 -4.57 -11.54
CA ALA A 62 -12.60 -5.23 -10.42
C ALA A 62 -12.02 -6.58 -10.84
N SER A 63 -10.70 -6.71 -10.76
CA SER A 63 -9.97 -7.89 -11.22
C SER A 63 -8.65 -8.05 -10.47
N GLU A 64 -8.07 -9.25 -10.55
CA GLU A 64 -6.73 -9.50 -10.01
C GLU A 64 -5.69 -8.63 -10.71
N ALA A 65 -4.71 -8.14 -9.95
CA ALA A 65 -3.62 -7.31 -10.44
C ALA A 65 -2.55 -8.12 -11.21
N THR A 66 -2.97 -8.94 -12.17
CA THR A 66 -2.08 -9.74 -13.01
C THR A 66 -1.17 -8.86 -13.88
N PRO A 67 -0.08 -9.41 -14.45
CA PRO A 67 0.75 -8.68 -15.41
C PRO A 67 -0.03 -8.07 -16.58
N GLU A 68 -1.13 -8.69 -17.03
CA GLU A 68 -2.02 -8.16 -18.07
C GLU A 68 -2.79 -6.94 -17.54
N THR A 69 -3.39 -7.06 -16.36
CA THR A 69 -4.14 -5.98 -15.71
C THR A 69 -3.27 -4.77 -15.45
N LYS A 70 -2.07 -4.98 -14.88
CA LYS A 70 -1.06 -3.94 -14.66
C LYS A 70 -0.64 -3.24 -15.97
N ARG A 71 -0.46 -4.02 -17.06
CA ARG A 71 -0.20 -3.47 -18.39
C ARG A 71 -1.37 -2.62 -18.89
N ALA A 72 -2.61 -3.05 -18.67
CA ALA A 72 -3.80 -2.31 -19.05
C ALA A 72 -3.92 -0.99 -18.28
N MET A 73 -3.66 -0.97 -16.97
CA MET A 73 -3.64 0.25 -16.14
C MET A 73 -2.64 1.28 -16.68
N ARG A 74 -1.42 0.86 -17.01
CA ARG A 74 -0.40 1.74 -17.60
C ARG A 74 -0.82 2.32 -18.95
N GLN A 75 -1.46 1.50 -19.80
CA GLN A 75 -1.97 1.96 -21.10
C GLN A 75 -3.17 2.90 -20.97
N ALA A 76 -4.00 2.69 -19.95
CA ALA A 76 -5.11 3.58 -19.62
C ALA A 76 -4.65 4.97 -19.19
N ALA A 77 -3.53 5.06 -18.46
CA ALA A 77 -2.94 6.34 -18.04
C ALA A 77 -2.73 7.31 -19.22
N ALA A 78 -2.22 6.81 -20.34
CA ALA A 78 -1.99 7.60 -21.55
C ALA A 78 -3.28 8.17 -22.18
N ARG A 79 -4.45 7.68 -21.79
CA ARG A 79 -5.78 8.07 -22.31
C ARG A 79 -6.55 8.98 -21.36
N VAL A 80 -6.04 9.28 -20.18
CA VAL A 80 -6.69 10.18 -19.22
C VAL A 80 -6.71 11.60 -19.80
N ARG A 81 -7.90 12.18 -19.93
CA ARG A 81 -8.14 13.52 -20.48
C ARG A 81 -9.10 14.28 -19.56
N SER A 82 -9.23 15.59 -19.75
CA SER A 82 -10.07 16.48 -18.93
C SER A 82 -11.22 17.06 -19.75
N ASP A 83 -12.17 16.21 -20.07
CA ASP A 83 -13.21 16.42 -21.08
C ASP A 83 -14.64 16.30 -20.52
N GLU A 84 -14.80 15.95 -19.24
CA GLU A 84 -16.09 16.01 -18.56
C GLU A 84 -16.35 17.42 -17.97
N PRO A 85 -17.56 17.98 -18.09
CA PRO A 85 -17.85 19.35 -17.63
C PRO A 85 -18.01 19.50 -16.11
N TYR A 86 -18.29 18.41 -15.40
CA TYR A 86 -18.70 18.40 -13.99
C TYR A 86 -17.92 17.34 -13.20
N THR A 87 -18.04 17.41 -11.88
CA THR A 87 -17.34 16.57 -10.90
C THR A 87 -18.35 16.00 -9.89
N ASP A 88 -18.72 14.73 -10.04
CA ASP A 88 -19.66 14.03 -9.14
C ASP A 88 -18.93 13.06 -8.21
N ILE A 89 -18.25 13.62 -7.19
CA ILE A 89 -17.57 12.84 -6.14
C ILE A 89 -18.55 11.88 -5.42
N PRO A 90 -19.77 12.31 -5.00
CA PRO A 90 -20.72 11.42 -4.33
C PRO A 90 -21.05 10.18 -5.16
N ALA A 91 -21.39 10.35 -6.45
CA ALA A 91 -21.71 9.22 -7.32
C ALA A 91 -20.49 8.31 -7.57
N ALA A 92 -19.30 8.89 -7.70
CA ALA A 92 -18.06 8.12 -7.89
C ALA A 92 -17.77 7.21 -6.68
N LEU A 93 -17.89 7.73 -5.47
CA LEU A 93 -17.70 6.96 -4.23
C LEU A 93 -18.79 5.89 -4.05
N ASP A 94 -20.05 6.21 -4.33
CA ASP A 94 -21.14 5.22 -4.32
C ASP A 94 -20.85 4.05 -5.27
N ALA A 95 -20.39 4.34 -6.49
CA ALA A 95 -20.10 3.33 -7.49
C ALA A 95 -18.87 2.48 -7.13
N ALA A 96 -17.89 3.07 -6.45
CA ALA A 96 -16.74 2.35 -5.92
C ALA A 96 -17.13 1.42 -4.77
N ASN A 97 -18.14 1.77 -3.97
CA ASN A 97 -18.58 0.95 -2.84
C ASN A 97 -19.45 -0.28 -3.21
N GLY A 98 -19.59 -0.59 -4.51
CA GLY A 98 -20.57 -1.58 -4.99
C GLY A 98 -20.03 -2.96 -5.39
N ASP A 99 -18.71 -3.16 -5.47
CA ASP A 99 -18.12 -4.35 -6.13
C ASP A 99 -16.83 -4.82 -5.43
N TRP A 100 -16.93 -5.20 -4.16
CA TRP A 100 -15.83 -5.73 -3.36
C TRP A 100 -15.79 -7.27 -3.41
N GLY A 101 -14.58 -7.82 -3.41
CA GLY A 101 -14.33 -9.24 -3.14
C GLY A 101 -14.68 -9.65 -1.71
N GLU A 102 -14.66 -10.97 -1.49
CA GLU A 102 -14.82 -11.56 -0.16
C GLU A 102 -13.50 -11.48 0.61
N GLU A 103 -13.56 -11.15 1.90
CA GLU A 103 -12.39 -11.09 2.81
C GLU A 103 -11.25 -10.17 2.31
N THR A 104 -11.63 -9.02 1.75
CA THR A 104 -10.69 -8.01 1.25
C THR A 104 -10.56 -6.80 2.16
N ALA A 105 -9.35 -6.26 2.25
CA ALA A 105 -9.10 -4.95 2.85
C ALA A 105 -9.48 -3.89 1.82
N ARG A 106 -10.55 -3.14 2.09
CA ARG A 106 -11.23 -2.29 1.10
C ARG A 106 -10.68 -0.88 1.12
N ASN A 107 -10.00 -0.51 0.05
CA ASN A 107 -9.36 0.79 -0.08
C ASN A 107 -9.86 1.50 -1.33
N VAL A 108 -10.20 2.78 -1.20
CA VAL A 108 -10.46 3.68 -2.32
C VAL A 108 -9.37 4.73 -2.38
N ILE A 109 -8.74 4.92 -3.54
CA ILE A 109 -7.85 6.05 -3.79
C ILE A 109 -8.57 7.05 -4.70
N LEU A 110 -8.86 8.24 -4.17
CA LEU A 110 -9.54 9.32 -4.87
C LEU A 110 -8.55 10.44 -5.25
N LEU A 111 -8.35 10.64 -6.56
CA LEU A 111 -7.57 11.76 -7.10
C LEU A 111 -8.55 12.81 -7.62
N SER A 112 -8.60 13.97 -6.99
CA SER A 112 -9.53 15.04 -7.37
C SER A 112 -9.03 16.40 -6.87
N ASP A 113 -9.62 17.47 -7.41
CA ASP A 113 -9.53 18.79 -6.81
C ASP A 113 -10.55 19.02 -5.68
N GLY A 114 -11.34 18.01 -5.31
CA GLY A 114 -12.23 18.04 -4.15
C GLY A 114 -13.53 18.81 -4.35
N LYS A 115 -13.72 19.46 -5.50
CA LYS A 115 -14.91 20.27 -5.73
C LYS A 115 -16.09 19.40 -6.16
N VAL A 116 -17.15 19.38 -5.36
CA VAL A 116 -18.44 18.80 -5.78
C VAL A 116 -19.16 19.80 -6.68
N ASP A 117 -19.14 19.56 -7.99
CA ASP A 117 -19.67 20.47 -9.01
C ASP A 117 -20.43 19.69 -10.09
N ILE A 118 -21.67 19.28 -9.77
CA ILE A 118 -22.49 18.41 -10.61
C ILE A 118 -23.47 19.18 -11.51
N SER A 119 -23.55 20.50 -11.34
CA SER A 119 -24.51 21.38 -12.02
C SER A 119 -24.07 22.83 -11.97
N PRO A 120 -24.48 23.70 -12.92
CA PRO A 120 -24.30 25.15 -12.80
C PRO A 120 -25.07 25.79 -11.64
N ASP A 121 -26.05 25.07 -11.06
CA ASP A 121 -26.84 25.53 -9.91
C ASP A 121 -26.13 25.18 -8.59
N GLU A 122 -25.66 26.21 -7.89
CA GLU A 122 -25.01 26.08 -6.58
C GLU A 122 -25.87 25.36 -5.54
N ALA A 123 -27.20 25.47 -5.60
CA ALA A 123 -28.09 24.76 -4.69
C ALA A 123 -28.15 23.25 -4.98
N VAL A 124 -27.91 22.84 -6.22
CA VAL A 124 -27.75 21.42 -6.57
C VAL A 124 -26.43 20.89 -6.02
N ASN A 125 -25.34 21.64 -6.20
CA ASN A 125 -24.02 21.29 -5.67
C ASN A 125 -24.03 21.18 -4.14
N ALA A 126 -24.62 22.16 -3.45
CA ALA A 126 -24.74 22.13 -1.98
C ALA A 126 -25.54 20.92 -1.47
N ARG A 127 -26.59 20.50 -2.19
CA ARG A 127 -27.34 19.27 -1.86
C ARG A 127 -26.51 18.02 -2.09
N ALA A 128 -25.71 17.96 -3.16
CA ALA A 128 -24.80 16.85 -3.41
C ALA A 128 -23.71 16.74 -2.33
N THR A 129 -23.13 17.87 -1.90
CA THR A 129 -22.21 17.90 -0.75
C THR A 129 -22.88 17.48 0.55
N ALA A 130 -24.13 17.90 0.79
CA ALA A 130 -24.87 17.46 1.98
C ALA A 130 -25.14 15.94 1.95
N ARG A 131 -25.49 15.39 0.78
CA ARG A 131 -25.66 13.95 0.56
C ARG A 131 -24.36 13.18 0.81
N LEU A 132 -23.22 13.67 0.31
CA LEU A 132 -21.90 13.08 0.57
C LEU A 132 -21.69 12.85 2.06
N ARG A 133 -21.94 13.89 2.86
CA ARG A 133 -21.70 13.88 4.31
C ARG A 133 -22.69 13.02 5.09
N ALA A 134 -23.95 13.03 4.68
CA ALA A 134 -25.06 12.43 5.41
C ALA A 134 -25.36 10.99 5.01
N GLU A 135 -25.01 10.58 3.79
CA GLU A 135 -25.36 9.25 3.24
C GLU A 135 -24.11 8.49 2.78
N VAL A 136 -23.29 9.08 1.90
CA VAL A 136 -22.19 8.37 1.22
C VAL A 136 -21.05 8.02 2.18
N ILE A 137 -20.54 9.00 2.94
CA ILE A 137 -19.47 8.76 3.93
C ILE A 137 -19.91 7.72 4.97
N PRO A 138 -21.10 7.84 5.60
CA PRO A 138 -21.60 6.79 6.50
C PRO A 138 -21.67 5.40 5.84
N ALA A 139 -22.14 5.28 4.59
CA ALA A 139 -22.22 4.00 3.91
C ALA A 139 -20.83 3.38 3.61
N LEU A 140 -19.81 4.20 3.40
CA LEU A 140 -18.41 3.74 3.27
C LEU A 140 -17.88 3.22 4.61
N ILE A 141 -18.15 3.94 5.71
CA ILE A 141 -17.77 3.52 7.06
C ILE A 141 -18.44 2.20 7.44
N ASP A 142 -19.76 2.07 7.20
CA ASP A 142 -20.52 0.85 7.48
C ASP A 142 -20.03 -0.35 6.64
N ALA A 143 -19.40 -0.08 5.49
CA ALA A 143 -18.80 -1.09 4.63
C ALA A 143 -17.30 -1.33 4.91
N GLU A 144 -16.75 -0.70 5.95
CA GLU A 144 -15.33 -0.78 6.34
C GLU A 144 -14.38 -0.37 5.21
N VAL A 145 -14.79 0.61 4.39
CA VAL A 145 -14.00 1.13 3.28
C VAL A 145 -13.18 2.33 3.74
N GLN A 146 -11.86 2.24 3.60
CA GLN A 146 -10.95 3.36 3.81
C GLN A 146 -10.82 4.17 2.52
N VAL A 147 -11.03 5.49 2.59
CA VAL A 147 -10.88 6.37 1.43
C VAL A 147 -9.68 7.26 1.61
N HIS A 148 -8.69 7.11 0.74
CA HIS A 148 -7.51 7.96 0.70
C HIS A 148 -7.66 8.98 -0.41
N THR A 149 -7.40 10.24 -0.10
CA THR A 149 -7.61 11.35 -1.04
C THR A 149 -6.28 12.00 -1.41
N VAL A 150 -6.10 12.29 -2.70
CA VAL A 150 -4.94 13.02 -3.22
C VAL A 150 -5.41 14.30 -3.89
N ALA A 151 -5.09 15.43 -3.26
CA ALA A 151 -5.27 16.76 -3.84
C ALA A 151 -4.10 17.11 -4.77
N LEU A 152 -4.36 17.30 -6.06
CA LEU A 152 -3.32 17.55 -7.08
C LEU A 152 -2.90 19.02 -7.23
N SER A 153 -3.48 19.94 -6.44
CA SER A 153 -3.03 21.34 -6.36
C SER A 153 -3.44 22.02 -5.06
N GLU A 154 -2.87 23.21 -4.82
CA GLU A 154 -3.28 24.11 -3.73
C GLU A 154 -4.69 24.70 -3.94
N GLY A 155 -5.20 24.71 -5.17
CA GLY A 155 -6.54 25.21 -5.49
C GLY A 155 -7.67 24.22 -5.22
N ALA A 156 -7.33 23.02 -4.73
CA ALA A 156 -8.30 22.00 -4.38
C ALA A 156 -9.11 22.37 -3.13
N ASP A 157 -10.37 21.93 -3.07
CA ASP A 157 -11.18 21.93 -1.86
C ASP A 157 -10.66 20.84 -0.90
N GLN A 158 -9.54 21.15 -0.26
CA GLN A 158 -8.88 20.23 0.69
C GLN A 158 -9.78 19.91 1.88
N ALA A 159 -10.71 20.79 2.25
CA ALA A 159 -11.58 20.55 3.39
C ALA A 159 -12.50 19.33 3.16
N ILE A 160 -13.10 19.21 1.97
CA ILE A 160 -13.93 18.05 1.63
C ILE A 160 -13.08 16.77 1.52
N LEU A 161 -11.92 16.84 0.87
CA LEU A 161 -11.04 15.67 0.71
C LEU A 161 -10.54 15.15 2.06
N THR A 162 -10.06 16.05 2.92
CA THR A 162 -9.64 15.72 4.28
C THR A 162 -10.81 15.14 5.09
N GLU A 163 -12.01 15.72 5.00
CA GLU A 163 -13.19 15.21 5.71
C GLU A 163 -13.55 13.78 5.29
N ILE A 164 -13.48 13.46 3.99
CA ILE A 164 -13.72 12.10 3.48
C ILE A 164 -12.70 11.13 4.07
N ALA A 165 -11.41 11.46 3.98
CA ALA A 165 -10.34 10.58 4.41
C ALA A 165 -10.37 10.34 5.91
N GLU A 166 -10.39 11.40 6.73
CA GLU A 166 -10.38 11.29 8.19
C GLU A 166 -11.59 10.50 8.71
N ARG A 167 -12.78 10.72 8.14
CA ARG A 167 -13.99 10.03 8.60
C ARG A 167 -14.03 8.55 8.21
N THR A 168 -13.34 8.16 7.15
CA THR A 168 -13.26 6.77 6.67
C THR A 168 -12.00 6.05 7.15
N GLY A 169 -11.14 6.72 7.94
CA GLY A 169 -9.87 6.14 8.41
C GLY A 169 -8.77 6.11 7.35
N GLY A 170 -8.93 6.82 6.24
CA GLY A 170 -7.94 6.93 5.17
C GLY A 170 -7.00 8.14 5.31
N LEU A 171 -6.09 8.28 4.35
CA LEU A 171 -5.07 9.34 4.34
C LEU A 171 -5.48 10.52 3.46
N ALA A 172 -5.34 11.73 4.00
CA ALA A 172 -5.51 12.98 3.26
C ALA A 172 -4.15 13.53 2.82
N LEU A 173 -3.84 13.44 1.53
CA LEU A 173 -2.54 13.79 0.98
C LEU A 173 -2.67 14.89 -0.08
N SER A 174 -1.60 15.66 -0.26
CA SER A 174 -1.53 16.71 -1.29
C SER A 174 -0.22 16.61 -2.03
N ALA A 175 -0.30 16.68 -3.35
CA ALA A 175 0.83 16.69 -4.25
C ALA A 175 0.79 17.98 -5.07
N ARG A 176 1.85 18.80 -5.01
CA ARG A 176 1.92 20.10 -5.70
C ARG A 176 2.83 20.06 -6.91
N SER A 177 3.66 19.04 -6.98
CA SER A 177 4.57 18.74 -8.07
C SER A 177 4.51 17.25 -8.38
N ASN A 178 5.06 16.88 -9.53
CA ASN A 178 5.25 15.47 -9.89
C ASN A 178 6.16 14.73 -8.89
N GLU A 179 7.13 15.41 -8.27
CA GLU A 179 7.99 14.83 -7.24
C GLU A 179 7.20 14.51 -5.96
N ASP A 180 6.39 15.46 -5.48
CA ASP A 180 5.52 15.26 -4.32
C ASP A 180 4.53 14.13 -4.56
N LEU A 181 3.97 14.06 -5.76
CA LEU A 181 2.99 13.05 -6.14
C LEU A 181 3.53 11.64 -5.93
N GLN A 182 4.76 11.40 -6.35
CA GLN A 182 5.35 10.07 -6.27
C GLN A 182 5.56 9.62 -4.83
N ARG A 183 6.03 10.53 -3.97
CA ARG A 183 6.17 10.26 -2.54
C ARG A 183 4.82 10.01 -1.87
N VAL A 184 3.83 10.83 -2.21
CA VAL A 184 2.43 10.66 -1.76
C VAL A 184 1.89 9.29 -2.16
N PHE A 185 2.13 8.87 -3.41
CA PHE A 185 1.68 7.57 -3.88
C PHE A 185 2.40 6.39 -3.23
N LEU A 186 3.69 6.53 -2.96
CA LEU A 186 4.43 5.53 -2.19
C LEU A 186 3.85 5.39 -0.78
N ALA A 187 3.54 6.49 -0.11
CA ALA A 187 2.89 6.45 1.21
C ALA A 187 1.48 5.83 1.15
N LEU A 188 0.68 6.14 0.13
CA LEU A 188 -0.63 5.49 -0.08
C LEU A 188 -0.48 4.00 -0.29
N PHE A 189 0.55 3.60 -1.03
CA PHE A 189 0.82 2.22 -1.32
C PHE A 189 1.17 1.44 -0.05
N GLU A 190 2.08 1.98 0.75
CA GLU A 190 2.46 1.41 2.05
C GLU A 190 1.25 1.27 2.99
N ALA A 191 0.26 2.18 2.91
CA ALA A 191 -0.97 2.11 3.70
C ALA A 191 -2.03 1.14 3.14
N THR A 192 -2.18 1.05 1.82
CA THR A 192 -3.32 0.34 1.18
C THR A 192 -2.98 -1.09 0.74
N ALA A 193 -1.72 -1.35 0.43
CA ALA A 193 -1.23 -2.65 -0.01
C ALA A 193 0.20 -2.87 0.53
N PRO A 194 0.36 -3.04 1.85
CA PRO A 194 1.66 -3.12 2.50
C PRO A 194 2.53 -4.21 1.85
N ARG A 195 3.76 -3.84 1.49
CA ARG A 195 4.80 -4.78 1.04
C ARG A 195 5.96 -4.76 2.02
N THR A 196 6.63 -5.91 2.13
CA THR A 196 7.87 -6.02 2.89
C THR A 196 8.95 -5.15 2.23
N GLY A 197 9.54 -4.25 3.00
CA GLY A 197 10.70 -3.47 2.60
C GLY A 197 11.99 -4.06 3.16
N VAL A 198 13.06 -4.02 2.38
CA VAL A 198 14.43 -4.29 2.86
C VAL A 198 15.07 -2.94 3.22
N PRO A 199 15.72 -2.82 4.38
CA PRO A 199 16.37 -1.56 4.77
C PRO A 199 17.51 -1.19 3.81
N LEU A 200 17.57 0.08 3.42
CA LEU A 200 18.68 0.65 2.67
C LEU A 200 19.61 1.40 3.62
N VAL A 201 20.91 1.11 3.54
CA VAL A 201 21.96 1.86 4.23
C VAL A 201 23.01 2.25 3.20
N ASP A 202 23.25 3.56 3.03
CA ASP A 202 24.14 4.11 1.99
C ASP A 202 23.85 3.54 0.59
N ASN A 203 22.55 3.45 0.25
CA ASN A 203 22.03 2.84 -0.98
C ASN A 203 22.45 1.36 -1.18
N ARG A 204 22.78 0.64 -0.10
CA ARG A 204 23.07 -0.79 -0.09
C ARG A 204 21.99 -1.56 0.65
N PHE A 205 21.70 -2.75 0.16
CA PHE A 205 20.73 -3.66 0.74
C PHE A 205 21.11 -5.11 0.41
N ARG A 206 20.47 -6.07 1.07
CA ARG A 206 20.71 -7.50 0.85
C ARG A 206 19.42 -8.18 0.42
N VAL A 207 19.54 -9.02 -0.59
CA VAL A 207 18.47 -9.88 -1.10
C VAL A 207 18.85 -11.32 -0.78
N ASP A 208 17.91 -12.11 -0.30
CA ASP A 208 18.05 -13.55 -0.13
C ASP A 208 17.29 -14.33 -1.22
N GLY A 209 17.52 -15.65 -1.28
CA GLY A 209 16.96 -16.49 -2.34
C GLY A 209 15.47 -16.81 -2.22
N SER A 210 14.79 -16.38 -1.15
CA SER A 210 13.34 -16.54 -1.00
C SER A 210 12.53 -15.37 -1.58
N ILE A 211 13.21 -14.32 -2.05
CA ILE A 211 12.58 -13.18 -2.70
C ILE A 211 12.28 -13.56 -4.15
N SER A 212 11.01 -13.53 -4.53
CA SER A 212 10.53 -13.82 -5.89
C SER A 212 10.48 -12.58 -6.77
N GLU A 213 10.34 -11.39 -6.18
CA GLU A 213 10.39 -10.10 -6.89
C GLU A 213 11.04 -9.03 -6.02
N LEU A 214 11.93 -8.25 -6.61
CA LEU A 214 12.50 -7.03 -6.03
C LEU A 214 12.03 -5.83 -6.85
N THR A 215 11.50 -4.81 -6.18
CA THR A 215 11.18 -3.51 -6.77
C THR A 215 11.97 -2.42 -6.07
N LEU A 216 12.82 -1.72 -6.83
CA LEU A 216 13.52 -0.53 -6.36
C LEU A 216 12.77 0.71 -6.80
N VAL A 217 12.53 1.61 -5.85
CA VAL A 217 12.06 2.98 -6.11
C VAL A 217 13.24 3.90 -5.81
N VAL A 218 13.79 4.53 -6.84
CA VAL A 218 14.95 5.42 -6.70
C VAL A 218 14.58 6.81 -7.18
N PHE A 219 14.52 7.78 -6.28
CA PHE A 219 14.21 9.16 -6.62
C PHE A 219 15.44 9.86 -7.24
N ARG A 220 15.22 10.62 -8.31
CA ARG A 220 16.26 11.38 -9.01
C ARG A 220 15.89 12.85 -9.16
N ALA A 221 16.81 13.73 -8.81
CA ALA A 221 16.75 15.13 -9.21
C ALA A 221 16.89 15.29 -10.73
N GLU A 222 16.35 16.38 -11.30
CA GLU A 222 16.33 16.62 -12.76
C GLU A 222 17.72 16.53 -13.43
N ASP A 223 18.77 16.99 -12.75
CA ASP A 223 20.15 17.01 -13.26
C ASP A 223 21.03 15.88 -12.68
N ALA A 224 20.43 14.86 -12.06
CA ALA A 224 21.18 13.75 -11.48
C ALA A 224 21.80 12.84 -12.57
N ASP A 225 22.97 12.28 -12.26
CA ASP A 225 23.55 11.21 -13.08
C ASP A 225 22.55 10.03 -13.20
N PRO A 226 22.50 9.33 -14.35
CA PRO A 226 21.64 8.17 -14.51
C PRO A 226 21.92 7.08 -13.47
N THR A 227 20.86 6.55 -12.89
CA THR A 227 20.94 5.45 -11.92
C THR A 227 21.57 4.21 -12.57
N ARG A 228 22.48 3.56 -11.85
CA ARG A 228 22.97 2.20 -12.16
C ARG A 228 22.76 1.30 -10.96
N ILE A 229 22.60 0.00 -11.20
CA ILE A 229 22.45 -1.01 -10.15
C ILE A 229 23.65 -1.94 -10.16
N GLN A 230 24.37 -2.01 -9.05
CA GLN A 230 25.38 -3.04 -8.85
C GLN A 230 24.72 -4.29 -8.27
N ILE A 231 24.79 -5.38 -9.02
CA ILE A 231 24.27 -6.70 -8.64
C ILE A 231 25.30 -7.48 -7.81
N PRO A 232 24.92 -8.57 -7.11
CA PRO A 232 25.79 -9.27 -6.16
C PRO A 232 27.10 -9.82 -6.69
N ASP A 233 27.19 -10.14 -7.98
CA ASP A 233 28.43 -10.61 -8.62
C ASP A 233 29.41 -9.46 -8.95
N GLY A 234 29.00 -8.21 -8.70
CA GLY A 234 29.75 -6.98 -8.96
C GLY A 234 29.45 -6.34 -10.31
N GLY A 235 28.64 -6.96 -11.16
CA GLY A 235 28.18 -6.38 -12.42
C GLY A 235 27.35 -5.10 -12.20
N GLU A 236 27.41 -4.18 -13.16
CA GLU A 236 26.57 -2.98 -13.17
C GLU A 236 25.52 -3.09 -14.27
N ILE A 237 24.27 -2.80 -13.93
CA ILE A 237 23.12 -2.78 -14.83
C ILE A 237 22.60 -1.35 -14.91
N ASP A 238 22.51 -0.81 -16.11
CA ASP A 238 21.80 0.42 -16.43
C ASP A 238 20.49 0.11 -17.16
N ILE A 239 19.74 1.14 -17.53
CA ILE A 239 18.46 0.99 -18.23
C ILE A 239 18.61 0.30 -19.59
N GLU A 240 19.71 0.51 -20.32
CA GLU A 240 19.93 -0.10 -21.63
C GLU A 240 20.14 -1.60 -21.49
N ILE A 241 20.99 -2.02 -20.55
CA ILE A 241 21.24 -3.43 -20.25
C ILE A 241 19.96 -4.09 -19.73
N ALA A 242 19.27 -3.46 -18.78
CA ALA A 242 18.02 -3.96 -18.22
C ALA A 242 16.97 -4.21 -19.31
N GLY A 243 16.88 -3.33 -20.31
CA GLY A 243 15.97 -3.48 -21.45
C GLY A 243 16.24 -4.72 -22.33
N THR A 244 17.39 -5.39 -22.18
CA THR A 244 17.72 -6.64 -22.86
C THR A 244 17.46 -7.90 -22.04
N LEU A 245 17.22 -7.75 -20.74
CA LEU A 245 16.99 -8.85 -19.80
C LEU A 245 15.49 -9.12 -19.67
N ALA A 246 15.09 -10.39 -19.79
CA ALA A 246 13.67 -10.76 -19.76
C ALA A 246 12.99 -10.50 -18.41
N ASP A 247 13.75 -10.68 -17.32
CA ASP A 247 13.24 -10.61 -15.94
C ASP A 247 13.41 -9.23 -15.31
N TRP A 248 13.87 -8.24 -16.09
CA TRP A 248 14.04 -6.87 -15.66
C TRP A 248 13.02 -5.96 -16.33
N ARG A 249 12.54 -5.00 -15.56
CA ARG A 249 11.70 -3.91 -16.03
C ARG A 249 12.20 -2.63 -15.37
N TRP A 250 12.43 -1.61 -16.17
CA TRP A 250 12.89 -0.31 -15.70
C TRP A 250 12.03 0.78 -16.32
N ASP A 251 11.39 1.60 -15.48
CA ASP A 251 10.71 2.84 -15.87
C ASP A 251 11.44 4.02 -15.24
N ASP A 252 12.11 4.84 -16.05
CA ASP A 252 12.89 6.02 -15.63
C ASP A 252 12.10 7.33 -15.74
N SER A 253 10.78 7.23 -15.91
CA SER A 253 9.93 8.40 -16.13
C SER A 253 9.76 9.26 -14.88
N ALA A 254 9.32 10.49 -15.10
CA ALA A 254 8.81 11.36 -14.04
C ALA A 254 9.83 11.68 -12.91
N GLY A 255 11.14 11.49 -13.07
CA GLY A 255 12.11 11.80 -12.01
C GLY A 255 12.24 10.71 -10.93
N ARG A 256 11.83 9.47 -11.24
CA ARG A 256 12.24 8.28 -10.50
C ARG A 256 12.68 7.18 -11.44
N ASP A 257 13.46 6.25 -10.92
CA ASP A 257 13.64 4.93 -11.51
C ASP A 257 12.84 3.91 -10.71
N LEU A 258 11.95 3.21 -11.41
CA LEU A 258 11.23 2.08 -10.89
C LEU A 258 11.75 0.81 -11.55
N ILE A 259 12.49 0.02 -10.78
CA ILE A 259 13.24 -1.13 -11.29
C ILE A 259 12.67 -2.38 -10.66
N THR A 260 12.01 -3.21 -11.45
CA THR A 260 11.46 -4.50 -11.01
C THR A 260 12.31 -5.63 -11.57
N VAL A 261 12.74 -6.54 -10.70
CA VAL A 261 13.55 -7.70 -11.02
C VAL A 261 12.84 -8.94 -10.48
N ARG A 262 12.48 -9.87 -11.37
CA ARG A 262 11.96 -11.18 -10.99
C ARG A 262 13.10 -12.14 -10.69
N ASP A 263 12.90 -12.99 -9.70
CA ASP A 263 13.89 -13.94 -9.20
C ASP A 263 15.30 -13.31 -9.02
N PRO A 264 15.40 -12.20 -8.24
CA PRO A 264 16.64 -11.44 -8.12
C PRO A 264 17.78 -12.28 -7.52
N PRO A 265 19.00 -12.19 -8.06
CA PRO A 265 20.16 -12.84 -7.46
C PRO A 265 20.33 -12.53 -5.96
N ALA A 266 20.51 -13.57 -5.16
CA ALA A 266 20.79 -13.43 -3.74
C ALA A 266 22.18 -12.81 -3.51
N GLY A 267 22.27 -11.91 -2.55
CA GLY A 267 23.51 -11.28 -2.11
C GLY A 267 23.36 -9.79 -1.86
N SER A 268 24.50 -9.09 -1.89
CA SER A 268 24.55 -7.65 -1.62
C SER A 268 24.34 -6.84 -2.90
N TRP A 269 23.36 -5.95 -2.87
CA TRP A 269 23.06 -5.03 -3.97
C TRP A 269 23.45 -3.61 -3.59
N ARG A 270 23.67 -2.77 -4.61
CA ARG A 270 23.87 -1.33 -4.40
C ARG A 270 23.23 -0.51 -5.50
N ILE A 271 22.51 0.54 -5.11
CA ILE A 271 22.04 1.60 -6.00
C ILE A 271 23.19 2.60 -6.18
N LEU A 272 23.62 2.79 -7.41
CA LEU A 272 24.63 3.78 -7.81
C LEU A 272 23.90 5.02 -8.33
N ALA A 273 23.33 5.78 -7.40
CA ALA A 273 22.66 7.05 -7.61
C ALA A 273 22.87 7.94 -6.37
N ALA A 274 22.39 9.19 -6.44
CA ALA A 274 22.29 10.04 -5.26
C ALA A 274 21.45 9.33 -4.17
N GLU A 275 21.83 9.55 -2.91
CA GLU A 275 21.03 9.07 -1.78
C GLU A 275 19.81 9.96 -1.61
N ASP A 276 18.66 9.32 -1.40
CA ASP A 276 17.41 9.96 -1.05
C ASP A 276 16.76 9.11 0.07
N PRO A 277 16.30 9.73 1.18
CA PRO A 277 15.67 9.00 2.29
C PRO A 277 14.38 8.27 1.89
N ASP A 278 13.76 8.65 0.76
CA ASP A 278 12.56 8.04 0.23
C ASP A 278 12.85 6.89 -0.74
N ASN A 279 14.12 6.58 -1.02
CA ASN A 279 14.46 5.37 -1.77
C ASN A 279 13.92 4.13 -1.04
N ARG A 280 13.37 3.18 -1.81
CA ARG A 280 12.82 1.93 -1.28
C ARG A 280 13.36 0.72 -2.05
N ALA A 281 13.50 -0.38 -1.33
CA ALA A 281 13.68 -1.72 -1.88
C ALA A 281 12.54 -2.57 -1.34
N LEU A 282 11.51 -2.75 -2.15
CA LEU A 282 10.33 -3.53 -1.84
C LEU A 282 10.51 -4.95 -2.35
N VAL A 283 10.07 -5.94 -1.59
CA VAL A 283 10.23 -7.35 -1.96
C VAL A 283 8.90 -8.09 -1.89
N ILE A 284 8.71 -9.02 -2.83
CA ILE A 284 7.70 -10.08 -2.72
C ILE A 284 8.43 -11.34 -2.28
N THR A 285 7.93 -11.96 -1.23
CA THR A 285 8.45 -13.20 -0.69
C THR A 285 7.31 -14.05 -0.15
N ASP A 286 7.49 -15.36 -0.20
CA ASP A 286 6.59 -16.33 0.43
C ASP A 286 6.85 -16.46 1.94
N LEU A 287 7.85 -15.72 2.46
CA LEU A 287 8.08 -15.56 3.89
C LEU A 287 6.93 -14.80 4.55
N LYS A 288 6.22 -15.45 5.47
CA LYS A 288 5.10 -14.87 6.23
C LYS A 288 5.23 -15.19 7.71
N LEU A 289 4.90 -14.22 8.56
CA LEU A 289 4.76 -14.43 9.98
C LEU A 289 3.32 -14.86 10.28
N ALA A 290 3.16 -16.05 10.85
CA ALA A 290 1.88 -16.63 11.19
C ALA A 290 1.73 -16.69 12.71
N MET A 291 0.75 -15.96 13.25
CA MET A 291 0.38 -16.04 14.66
C MET A 291 -0.85 -16.95 14.83
N SER A 292 -0.86 -17.78 15.87
CA SER A 292 -1.95 -18.70 16.17
C SER A 292 -2.21 -18.76 17.67
N GLY A 293 -3.39 -19.26 18.09
CA GLY A 293 -3.77 -19.34 19.51
C GLY A 293 -4.39 -18.06 20.08
N VAL A 294 -4.28 -16.93 19.37
CA VAL A 294 -4.88 -15.66 19.77
C VAL A 294 -6.41 -15.66 19.55
N PRO A 295 -7.23 -15.43 20.59
CA PRO A 295 -8.67 -15.31 20.44
C PRO A 295 -9.04 -13.94 19.83
N SER A 296 -10.14 -13.90 19.07
CA SER A 296 -10.63 -12.66 18.43
C SER A 296 -11.21 -11.63 19.41
N ARG A 297 -11.36 -12.00 20.69
CA ARG A 297 -11.77 -11.12 21.79
C ARG A 297 -11.01 -11.56 23.03
N ILE A 298 -10.42 -10.60 23.72
CA ILE A 298 -9.68 -10.83 24.96
C ILE A 298 -10.28 -9.90 26.00
N PHE A 299 -10.55 -10.43 27.19
CA PHE A 299 -11.03 -9.64 28.33
C PHE A 299 -9.88 -9.30 29.28
N PRO A 300 -9.96 -8.19 30.02
CA PRO A 300 -8.96 -7.87 31.03
C PRO A 300 -8.77 -9.00 32.04
N GLY A 301 -7.51 -9.29 32.38
CA GLY A 301 -7.12 -10.36 33.28
C GLY A 301 -7.13 -11.76 32.64
N GLU A 302 -7.47 -11.90 31.36
CA GLU A 302 -7.28 -13.15 30.63
C GLU A 302 -5.80 -13.36 30.27
N VAL A 303 -5.42 -14.63 30.28
CA VAL A 303 -4.12 -15.09 29.80
C VAL A 303 -4.30 -15.56 28.37
N VAL A 304 -3.51 -15.01 27.46
CA VAL A 304 -3.50 -15.39 26.05
C VAL A 304 -2.26 -16.22 25.80
N ASP A 305 -2.44 -17.50 25.54
CA ASP A 305 -1.40 -18.38 25.03
C ASP A 305 -1.45 -18.37 23.49
N GLY A 306 -0.32 -18.12 22.83
CA GLY A 306 -0.22 -18.10 21.39
C GLY A 306 1.10 -18.64 20.89
N THR A 307 1.20 -18.82 19.58
CA THR A 307 2.43 -19.20 18.90
C THR A 307 2.65 -18.31 17.70
N LEU A 308 3.86 -17.79 17.57
CA LEU A 308 4.34 -17.07 16.39
C LEU A 308 5.27 -17.99 15.58
N VAL A 309 5.06 -18.11 14.27
CA VAL A 309 5.85 -18.98 13.39
C VAL A 309 6.22 -18.23 12.13
N LEU A 310 7.51 -18.23 11.77
CA LEU A 310 7.94 -17.79 10.45
C LEU A 310 7.75 -18.94 9.44
N THR A 311 6.98 -18.70 8.40
CA THR A 311 6.63 -19.69 7.37
C THR A 311 7.17 -19.26 6.01
N ASN A 312 7.53 -20.21 5.16
CA ASN A 312 7.83 -20.01 3.75
C ASN A 312 6.93 -20.93 2.93
N HIS A 313 6.18 -20.39 1.96
CA HIS A 313 5.14 -21.12 1.21
C HIS A 313 4.14 -21.86 2.14
N GLY A 314 3.88 -21.30 3.33
CA GLY A 314 3.01 -21.91 4.34
C GLY A 314 3.64 -23.05 5.14
N GLU A 315 4.89 -23.43 4.86
CA GLU A 315 5.64 -24.39 5.66
C GLU A 315 6.49 -23.66 6.72
N PRO A 316 6.50 -24.08 8.00
CA PRO A 316 7.38 -23.51 9.01
C PRO A 316 8.85 -23.61 8.59
N ILE A 317 9.58 -22.49 8.71
CA ILE A 317 11.02 -22.48 8.47
C ILE A 317 11.70 -22.97 9.72
N VAL A 318 12.35 -24.13 9.66
CA VAL A 318 13.11 -24.68 10.79
C VAL A 318 14.59 -24.70 10.43
N GLU A 319 15.29 -23.61 10.74
CA GLU A 319 16.74 -23.47 10.47
C GLU A 319 17.50 -23.08 11.75
N PRO A 320 18.33 -23.96 12.32
CA PRO A 320 19.02 -23.73 13.61
C PRO A 320 19.99 -22.53 13.64
N ARG A 321 20.34 -21.98 12.47
CA ARG A 321 21.08 -20.71 12.39
C ARG A 321 20.15 -19.51 12.53
N LEU A 322 18.96 -19.58 11.95
CA LEU A 322 17.98 -18.50 11.92
C LEU A 322 17.39 -18.24 13.30
N THR A 323 17.05 -19.28 14.07
CA THR A 323 16.58 -19.18 15.47
C THR A 323 17.49 -18.30 16.36
N ARG A 324 18.80 -18.26 16.09
CA ARG A 324 19.74 -17.51 16.93
C ARG A 324 19.83 -16.02 16.59
N ASP A 325 19.36 -15.64 15.41
CA ASP A 325 19.51 -14.27 14.88
C ASP A 325 18.14 -13.56 14.72
N ILE A 326 17.02 -14.24 15.01
CA ILE A 326 15.68 -13.65 15.01
C ILE A 326 15.38 -13.07 16.40
N GLU A 327 15.00 -11.79 16.41
CA GLU A 327 14.35 -11.13 17.54
C GLU A 327 12.84 -11.09 17.25
N ALA A 328 12.05 -11.84 18.00
CA ALA A 328 10.59 -11.90 17.86
C ALA A 328 9.93 -11.19 19.04
N ASN A 329 8.90 -10.37 18.79
CA ASN A 329 8.18 -9.64 19.81
C ASN A 329 6.67 -9.75 19.55
N VAL A 330 5.87 -9.72 20.61
CA VAL A 330 4.42 -9.59 20.54
C VAL A 330 3.99 -8.43 21.42
N ALA A 331 3.12 -7.57 20.90
CA ALA A 331 2.58 -6.45 21.64
C ALA A 331 1.05 -6.45 21.62
N ALA A 332 0.44 -6.07 22.74
CA ALA A 332 -1.00 -5.84 22.86
C ALA A 332 -1.28 -4.34 22.98
N HIS A 333 -2.25 -3.90 22.18
CA HIS A 333 -2.65 -2.50 22.07
C HIS A 333 -4.09 -2.32 22.57
N ASP A 334 -4.38 -1.18 23.20
CA ASP A 334 -5.74 -0.77 23.54
C ASP A 334 -6.49 -0.21 22.30
N PRO A 335 -7.81 0.04 22.37
CA PRO A 335 -8.53 0.63 21.23
C PRO A 335 -8.07 2.04 20.81
N GLN A 336 -7.15 2.66 21.56
CA GLN A 336 -6.53 3.94 21.25
C GLN A 336 -5.09 3.76 20.74
N ASP A 337 -4.70 2.54 20.39
CA ASP A 337 -3.36 2.16 19.90
C ASP A 337 -2.23 2.39 20.91
N THR A 338 -2.56 2.39 22.20
CA THR A 338 -1.55 2.46 23.27
C THR A 338 -1.07 1.06 23.62
N VAL A 339 0.25 0.84 23.62
CA VAL A 339 0.86 -0.42 24.04
C VAL A 339 0.57 -0.68 25.52
N ILE A 340 -0.14 -1.76 25.80
CA ILE A 340 -0.50 -2.23 27.14
C ILE A 340 0.61 -3.12 27.69
N GLU A 341 1.06 -4.07 26.87
CA GLU A 341 2.08 -5.04 27.21
C GLU A 341 2.86 -5.44 25.95
N ALA A 342 4.16 -5.64 26.09
CA ALA A 342 5.01 -6.15 25.03
C ALA A 342 5.92 -7.23 25.61
N LEU A 343 6.09 -8.33 24.86
CA LEU A 343 6.87 -9.48 25.25
C LEU A 343 7.87 -9.83 24.15
N GLU A 344 9.15 -9.91 24.52
CA GLU A 344 10.19 -10.49 23.68
C GLU A 344 10.10 -12.02 23.78
N LEU A 345 10.01 -12.68 22.62
CA LEU A 345 9.82 -14.12 22.55
C LEU A 345 11.16 -14.84 22.46
N ASN A 346 11.18 -16.10 22.90
CA ASN A 346 12.37 -16.93 22.88
C ASN A 346 12.07 -18.27 22.18
N ASP A 347 13.07 -18.82 21.50
CA ASP A 347 13.05 -20.16 20.88
C ASP A 347 14.22 -21.00 21.46
N ILE A 348 14.33 -20.99 22.79
CA ILE A 348 15.43 -21.68 23.52
C ILE A 348 14.96 -22.87 24.35
N GLY A 349 13.67 -23.21 24.31
CA GLY A 349 13.10 -24.31 25.09
C GLY A 349 12.97 -23.95 26.58
N ALA A 350 12.56 -22.71 26.87
CA ALA A 350 12.15 -22.25 28.19
C ALA A 350 10.71 -21.73 28.16
N ASP A 351 9.90 -22.07 29.19
CA ASP A 351 8.50 -21.64 29.32
C ASP A 351 8.35 -20.14 28.97
N PRO A 352 7.39 -19.77 28.11
CA PRO A 352 6.32 -20.61 27.54
C PRO A 352 6.70 -21.50 26.34
N ASP A 353 7.89 -21.35 25.76
CA ASP A 353 8.39 -22.17 24.66
C ASP A 353 9.08 -23.45 25.18
N VAL A 354 8.48 -24.61 24.92
CA VAL A 354 8.99 -25.87 25.45
C VAL A 354 10.04 -26.53 24.54
N LEU A 355 10.13 -26.13 23.27
CA LEU A 355 10.95 -26.78 22.24
C LEU A 355 11.83 -25.78 21.49
N GLY A 356 12.97 -25.43 22.07
CA GLY A 356 13.91 -24.50 21.43
C GLY A 356 14.55 -25.02 20.15
N GLY A 357 14.83 -24.11 19.23
CA GLY A 357 15.43 -24.38 17.93
C GLY A 357 14.44 -24.85 16.87
N ASP A 358 13.14 -24.77 17.12
CA ASP A 358 12.11 -25.24 16.20
C ASP A 358 11.43 -24.10 15.41
N SER A 359 11.88 -22.86 15.64
CA SER A 359 11.40 -21.63 15.00
C SER A 359 9.90 -21.37 15.22
N ARG A 360 9.34 -21.92 16.31
CA ARG A 360 8.00 -21.64 16.81
C ARG A 360 8.12 -20.93 18.16
N TYR A 361 7.83 -19.65 18.18
CA TYR A 361 7.93 -18.84 19.38
C TYR A 361 6.59 -18.91 20.12
N ASP A 362 6.47 -19.83 21.07
CA ASP A 362 5.32 -19.89 21.95
C ASP A 362 5.38 -18.73 22.96
N PHE A 363 4.23 -18.13 23.24
CA PHE A 363 4.13 -16.97 24.12
C PHE A 363 2.91 -17.06 25.04
N ARG A 364 3.01 -16.36 26.17
CA ARG A 364 1.93 -16.21 27.15
C ARG A 364 1.86 -14.77 27.59
N LEU A 365 0.80 -14.08 27.21
CA LEU A 365 0.57 -12.67 27.53
C LEU A 365 -0.53 -12.53 28.59
N ARG A 366 -0.42 -11.55 29.50
CA ARG A 366 -1.43 -11.29 30.53
C ARG A 366 -1.85 -9.82 30.51
N LEU A 367 -3.00 -9.57 29.92
CA LEU A 367 -3.52 -8.22 29.78
C LEU A 367 -4.02 -7.67 31.11
N ASP A 368 -3.22 -6.83 31.76
CA ASP A 368 -3.56 -6.16 33.03
C ASP A 368 -4.18 -4.75 32.83
N GLY A 369 -4.75 -4.45 31.65
CA GLY A 369 -5.31 -3.13 31.27
C GLY A 369 -6.80 -2.88 31.61
N ASP A 370 -7.29 -1.66 31.34
CA ASP A 370 -8.69 -1.25 31.52
C ASP A 370 -9.64 -1.95 30.51
N THR A 371 -10.88 -2.28 30.92
CA THR A 371 -11.90 -2.95 30.07
C THR A 371 -12.03 -2.39 28.65
N GLY A 372 -11.72 -3.21 27.64
CA GLY A 372 -11.82 -2.88 26.22
C GLY A 372 -11.69 -4.10 25.29
N ILE A 373 -11.74 -3.88 23.98
CA ILE A 373 -11.38 -4.87 22.94
C ILE A 373 -9.90 -4.62 22.60
N TYR A 374 -9.07 -5.66 22.61
CA TYR A 374 -7.63 -5.53 22.36
C TYR A 374 -7.25 -6.15 21.02
N THR A 375 -6.31 -5.53 20.32
CA THR A 375 -5.62 -6.07 19.14
C THR A 375 -4.23 -6.58 19.54
N LEU A 376 -3.85 -7.71 18.96
CA LEU A 376 -2.54 -8.32 19.12
C LEU A 376 -1.83 -8.28 17.78
N GLU A 377 -0.64 -7.68 17.78
CA GLU A 377 0.25 -7.62 16.62
C GLU A 377 1.55 -8.35 16.96
N GLY A 378 2.15 -9.00 15.96
CA GLY A 378 3.34 -9.82 16.10
C GLY A 378 4.30 -9.62 14.94
#